data_AF-A0A5C8GFC7-F1
#
_entry.id   AF-A0A5C8GFC7-F1
#
_cell.length_a   1.000
_cell.length_b   1.000
_cell.length_c   1.000
_cell.angle_alpha   90.00
_cell.angle_beta   90.00
_cell.angle_gamma   90.00
#
_symmetry.space_group_name_H-M   'P 1'
#
loop_
_entity.id
_entity.type
_entity.pdbx_description
1 polymer ?
#
loop_
_entity_poly.entity_id
_entity_poly.type
_entity_poly.pdbx_seq_one_letter_code
_entity_poly.pdbx_strand_id
1 'polypeptide(L)'
;MKKILFLFLLFTALLFGQFSKYKDGFSLETKNILYSSGDTTCLLFAYHSNNHDTILISFNSSEPPKYLYINGWRATLDKNLYFENGFYHIIIREKKVLKHILQQIINEYDIDIISEENSYSFNFSKYKNDIKKSDFYKKIMQ
;
A
#
# COMPACT_ATOMS: atom_id res chain seq x y z
N MET A 1 11.12 -31.11 -7.83
CA MET A 1 9.71 -30.66 -7.75
C MET A 1 9.44 -29.78 -6.51
N LYS A 2 10.08 -28.59 -6.37
CA LYS A 2 9.73 -27.64 -5.27
C LYS A 2 9.24 -26.26 -5.75
N LYS A 3 9.54 -25.85 -7.00
CA LYS A 3 9.14 -24.53 -7.54
C LYS A 3 7.65 -24.44 -7.91
N ILE A 4 7.00 -25.55 -8.24
CA ILE A 4 5.60 -25.59 -8.70
C ILE A 4 4.60 -25.32 -7.55
N LEU A 5 4.93 -25.73 -6.32
CA LEU A 5 4.05 -25.55 -5.16
C LEU A 5 3.96 -24.08 -4.71
N PHE A 6 5.01 -23.28 -4.93
CA PHE A 6 5.04 -21.86 -4.57
C PHE A 6 4.14 -21.02 -5.49
N LEU A 7 4.02 -21.38 -6.78
CA LEU A 7 3.07 -20.76 -7.71
C LEU A 7 1.60 -21.04 -7.35
N PHE A 8 1.31 -22.21 -6.77
CA PHE A 8 -0.06 -22.60 -6.44
C PHE A 8 -0.66 -21.73 -5.31
N LEU A 9 0.18 -21.25 -4.37
CA LEU A 9 -0.21 -20.30 -3.33
C LEU A 9 -0.53 -18.90 -3.90
N LEU A 10 0.21 -18.44 -4.92
CA LEU A 10 -0.12 -17.19 -5.63
C LEU A 10 -1.49 -17.28 -6.33
N PHE A 11 -1.80 -18.42 -6.95
CA PHE A 11 -3.02 -18.55 -7.74
C PHE A 11 -4.30 -18.57 -6.89
N THR A 12 -4.24 -19.07 -5.64
CA THR A 12 -5.39 -19.00 -4.72
C THR A 12 -5.68 -17.57 -4.23
N ALA A 13 -4.70 -16.67 -4.20
CA ALA A 13 -4.92 -15.28 -3.77
C ALA A 13 -5.76 -14.45 -4.77
N LEU A 14 -5.79 -14.87 -6.05
CA LEU A 14 -6.54 -14.19 -7.12
C LEU A 14 -8.04 -14.53 -7.16
N LEU A 15 -8.52 -15.48 -6.35
CA LEU A 15 -9.90 -15.99 -6.40
C LEU A 15 -10.78 -15.61 -5.19
N PHE A 16 -10.22 -14.94 -4.17
CA PHE A 16 -10.98 -14.52 -2.99
C PHE A 16 -11.07 -12.99 -2.90
N GLY A 17 -12.02 -12.42 -3.65
CA GLY A 17 -12.60 -11.15 -3.26
C GLY A 17 -13.18 -11.27 -1.84
N GLN A 18 -12.98 -10.23 -1.02
CA GLN A 18 -13.16 -10.20 0.44
C GLN A 18 -12.00 -10.81 1.25
N PHE A 19 -11.13 -9.92 1.74
CA PHE A 19 -10.30 -10.08 2.94
C PHE A 19 -9.54 -11.42 3.09
N SER A 20 -8.43 -11.55 2.36
CA SER A 20 -7.33 -12.43 2.77
C SER A 20 -6.81 -11.99 4.13
N LYS A 21 -7.30 -12.67 5.18
CA LYS A 21 -7.05 -12.39 6.59
C LYS A 21 -5.60 -12.74 6.96
N TYR A 22 -4.66 -11.84 6.65
CA TYR A 22 -3.33 -11.86 7.24
C TYR A 22 -3.48 -11.86 8.76
N LYS A 23 -2.94 -12.88 9.42
CA LYS A 23 -3.14 -13.10 10.87
C LYS A 23 -2.75 -11.89 11.72
N ASP A 24 -1.79 -11.09 11.22
CA ASP A 24 -1.23 -9.90 11.84
C ASP A 24 -1.20 -8.70 10.85
N GLY A 25 -2.22 -8.57 9.98
CA GLY A 25 -2.21 -7.57 8.90
C GLY A 25 -3.55 -7.31 8.20
N PHE A 26 -3.51 -6.51 7.12
CA PHE A 26 -4.65 -6.22 6.25
C PHE A 26 -4.20 -5.90 4.80
N SER A 27 -5.15 -5.95 3.86
CA SER A 27 -4.96 -5.58 2.45
C SER A 27 -6.16 -4.77 1.96
N LEU A 28 -5.94 -3.66 1.26
CA LEU A 28 -6.95 -2.73 0.77
C LEU A 28 -6.70 -2.39 -0.71
N GLU A 29 -7.75 -2.08 -1.45
CA GLU A 29 -7.68 -1.67 -2.86
C GLU A 29 -8.47 -0.38 -3.09
N THR A 30 -7.88 0.57 -3.81
CA THR A 30 -8.57 1.77 -4.27
C THR A 30 -8.11 2.15 -5.68
N LYS A 31 -8.92 2.92 -6.38
CA LYS A 31 -8.56 3.50 -7.69
C LYS A 31 -8.13 4.96 -7.52
N ASN A 32 -7.40 5.48 -8.50
CA ASN A 32 -7.11 6.91 -8.59
C ASN A 32 -8.40 7.74 -8.69
N ILE A 33 -8.33 8.97 -8.18
CA ILE A 33 -9.45 9.93 -8.16
C ILE A 33 -9.07 11.20 -8.96
N LEU A 34 -7.77 11.50 -9.03
CA LEU A 34 -7.06 12.46 -9.89
C LEU A 34 -5.63 11.91 -10.16
N TYR A 35 -4.93 12.19 -11.27
CA TYR A 35 -5.32 12.79 -12.56
C TYR A 35 -4.42 12.26 -13.73
N SER A 36 -4.52 12.89 -14.92
CA SER A 36 -3.58 12.79 -16.07
C SER A 36 -3.42 11.45 -16.81
N SER A 37 -3.54 10.29 -16.17
CA SER A 37 -3.52 8.98 -16.82
C SER A 37 -4.57 8.03 -16.25
N GLY A 38 -5.01 7.07 -17.08
CA GLY A 38 -6.30 6.35 -17.02
C GLY A 38 -6.67 5.58 -15.74
N ASP A 39 -7.11 4.33 -15.88
CA ASP A 39 -7.51 3.52 -14.71
C ASP A 39 -6.26 3.02 -13.95
N THR A 40 -5.86 3.74 -12.90
CA THR A 40 -4.77 3.32 -12.01
C THR A 40 -5.32 2.76 -10.70
N THR A 41 -4.86 1.56 -10.35
CA THR A 41 -5.21 0.86 -9.11
C THR A 41 -4.05 0.96 -8.12
N CYS A 42 -4.37 1.21 -6.85
CA CYS A 42 -3.44 1.20 -5.74
C CYS A 42 -3.89 0.20 -4.67
N LEU A 43 -2.96 -0.67 -4.29
CA LEU A 43 -3.11 -1.73 -3.31
C LEU A 43 -2.25 -1.37 -2.10
N LEU A 44 -2.86 -1.30 -0.92
CA LEU A 44 -2.17 -1.04 0.34
C LEU A 44 -2.22 -2.30 1.21
N PHE A 45 -1.06 -2.91 1.42
CA PHE A 45 -0.88 -4.05 2.31
C PHE A 45 -0.18 -3.58 3.58
N ALA A 46 -0.65 -4.03 4.74
CA ALA A 46 -0.03 -3.77 6.02
C ALA A 46 0.15 -5.09 6.76
N TYR A 47 1.37 -5.42 7.18
CA TYR A 47 1.67 -6.72 7.76
C TYR A 47 2.90 -6.71 8.67
N HIS A 48 2.92 -7.60 9.65
CA HIS A 48 4.12 -7.92 10.40
C HIS A 48 4.94 -9.02 9.69
N SER A 49 6.26 -8.84 9.57
CA SER A 49 7.18 -9.83 8.99
C SER A 49 8.56 -9.74 9.63
N ASN A 50 9.06 -10.85 10.17
CA ASN A 50 10.42 -11.02 10.68
C ASN A 50 10.93 -9.81 11.49
N ASN A 51 10.22 -9.48 12.57
CA ASN A 51 10.48 -8.35 13.49
C ASN A 51 10.23 -6.93 12.94
N HIS A 52 9.80 -6.78 11.68
CA HIS A 52 9.45 -5.50 11.10
C HIS A 52 7.97 -5.40 10.79
N ASP A 53 7.35 -4.32 11.25
CA ASP A 53 6.05 -3.90 10.72
C ASP A 53 6.28 -3.21 9.36
N THR A 54 5.45 -3.54 8.37
CA THR A 54 5.59 -3.03 7.00
C THR A 54 4.25 -2.53 6.47
N ILE A 55 4.26 -1.38 5.81
CA ILE A 55 3.24 -1.01 4.82
C ILE A 55 3.88 -1.10 3.44
N LEU A 56 3.20 -1.77 2.52
CA LEU A 56 3.57 -1.89 1.11
C LEU A 56 2.47 -1.21 0.29
N ILE A 57 2.83 -0.15 -0.41
CA ILE A 57 1.92 0.56 -1.32
C ILE A 57 2.30 0.15 -2.74
N SER A 58 1.39 -0.52 -3.45
CA SER A 58 1.63 -1.08 -4.79
C SER A 58 0.67 -0.46 -5.79
N PHE A 59 1.15 0.07 -6.91
CA PHE A 59 0.28 0.67 -7.92
C PHE A 59 0.81 0.45 -9.34
N ASN A 60 -0.09 0.39 -10.33
CA ASN A 60 0.29 0.23 -11.73
C ASN A 60 0.50 1.61 -12.39
N SER A 61 1.61 1.78 -13.08
CA SER A 61 1.97 3.01 -13.80
C SER A 61 2.90 2.69 -14.96
N SER A 62 2.89 3.52 -16.00
CA SER A 62 3.89 3.49 -17.09
C SER A 62 5.24 4.05 -16.67
N GLU A 63 5.28 4.85 -15.60
CA GLU A 63 6.46 5.56 -15.10
C GLU A 63 6.80 5.19 -13.65
N PRO A 64 8.09 5.19 -13.28
CA PRO A 64 8.51 5.05 -11.89
C PRO A 64 8.16 6.29 -11.07
N PRO A 65 7.62 6.13 -9.85
CA PRO A 65 7.33 7.24 -8.98
C PRO A 65 8.62 7.82 -8.38
N LYS A 66 8.67 9.14 -8.26
CA LYS A 66 9.75 9.88 -7.61
C LYS A 66 9.45 10.15 -6.15
N TYR A 67 8.18 10.47 -5.83
CA TYR A 67 7.76 10.88 -4.49
C TYR A 67 6.46 10.22 -4.03
N LEU A 68 6.36 10.04 -2.71
CA LEU A 68 5.13 9.77 -1.98
C LEU A 68 4.84 11.01 -1.11
N TYR A 69 3.62 11.54 -1.18
CA TYR A 69 3.19 12.71 -0.42
C TYR A 69 1.86 12.43 0.30
N ILE A 70 1.79 12.78 1.59
CA ILE A 70 0.62 12.52 2.43
C ILE A 70 0.53 13.63 3.50
N ASN A 71 -0.39 14.58 3.30
CA ASN A 71 -0.67 15.70 4.21
C ASN A 71 0.59 16.41 4.75
N GLY A 72 1.28 17.15 3.88
CA GLY A 72 2.48 17.92 4.23
C GLY A 72 3.77 17.10 4.35
N TRP A 73 3.69 15.79 4.56
CA TRP A 73 4.85 14.90 4.59
C TRP A 73 5.19 14.37 3.19
N ARG A 74 6.49 14.29 2.87
CA ARG A 74 7.02 13.78 1.60
C ARG A 74 8.16 12.80 1.84
N ALA A 75 8.21 11.72 1.07
CA ALA A 75 9.38 10.85 0.92
C ALA A 75 9.83 10.77 -0.54
N THR A 76 11.15 10.68 -0.75
CA THR A 76 11.74 10.23 -2.03
C THR A 76 11.82 8.71 -2.03
N LEU A 77 11.60 8.09 -3.20
CA LEU A 77 11.37 6.65 -3.31
C LEU A 77 12.57 5.84 -3.82
N ASP A 78 13.69 6.51 -4.09
CA ASP A 78 14.92 5.99 -4.71
C ASP A 78 15.51 4.71 -4.08
N LYS A 79 15.26 4.46 -2.78
CA LYS A 79 15.78 3.29 -2.05
C LYS A 79 14.71 2.31 -1.56
N ASN A 80 13.43 2.67 -1.70
CA ASN A 80 12.30 1.94 -1.14
C ASN A 80 11.31 1.46 -2.22
N LEU A 81 11.72 1.55 -3.49
CA LEU A 81 10.94 1.23 -4.67
C LEU A 81 11.50 -0.02 -5.36
N TYR A 82 10.62 -0.93 -5.76
CA TYR A 82 10.93 -1.98 -6.75
C TYR A 82 9.76 -2.14 -7.73
N PHE A 83 10.00 -2.81 -8.85
CA PHE A 83 9.00 -3.09 -9.87
C PHE A 83 8.87 -4.60 -10.08
N GLU A 84 7.66 -5.13 -9.99
CA GLU A 84 7.37 -6.54 -10.20
C GLU A 84 5.95 -6.72 -10.77
N ASN A 85 5.76 -7.68 -11.69
CA ASN A 85 4.44 -8.08 -12.20
C ASN A 85 3.53 -6.93 -12.70
N GLY A 86 4.09 -5.83 -13.21
CA GLY A 86 3.35 -4.65 -13.69
C GLY A 86 3.03 -3.59 -12.63
N PHE A 87 3.49 -3.77 -11.40
CA PHE A 87 3.29 -2.85 -10.29
C PHE A 87 4.62 -2.27 -9.79
N TYR A 88 4.59 -0.97 -9.47
CA TYR A 88 5.59 -0.33 -8.63
C TYR A 88 5.21 -0.51 -7.17
N HIS A 89 6.18 -0.91 -6.36
CA HIS A 89 6.00 -1.31 -4.97
C HIS A 89 6.86 -0.43 -4.05
N ILE A 90 6.22 0.34 -3.17
CA ILE A 90 6.84 1.22 -2.18
C ILE A 90 6.82 0.53 -0.82
N ILE A 91 7.99 0.19 -0.28
CA ILE A 91 8.16 -0.45 1.03
C ILE A 91 8.38 0.60 2.11
N ILE A 92 7.58 0.56 3.18
CA ILE A 92 7.69 1.48 4.33
C ILE A 92 7.79 0.64 5.60
N ARG A 93 8.80 0.91 6.44
CA ARG A 93 9.08 0.15 7.70
C ARG A 93 9.35 1.02 8.92
N GLU A 94 9.57 2.33 8.75
CA GLU A 94 9.85 3.20 9.90
C GLU A 94 8.57 3.44 10.71
N LYS A 95 8.54 3.04 12.00
CA LYS A 95 7.33 3.10 12.84
C LYS A 95 6.68 4.49 12.88
N LYS A 96 7.46 5.59 12.88
CA LYS A 96 6.93 6.96 12.84
C LYS A 96 6.17 7.24 11.55
N VAL A 97 6.73 6.83 10.40
CA VAL A 97 6.09 6.98 9.09
C VAL A 97 4.86 6.07 8.98
N LEU A 98 4.94 4.81 9.42
CA LEU A 98 3.78 3.91 9.49
C LEU A 98 2.62 4.52 10.29
N LYS A 99 2.94 5.11 11.45
CA LYS A 99 1.97 5.80 12.30
C LYS A 99 1.35 7.02 11.60
N HIS A 100 2.16 7.86 10.97
CA HIS A 100 1.68 9.01 10.18
C HIS A 100 0.72 8.57 9.08
N ILE A 101 1.13 7.62 8.22
CA ILE A 101 0.31 7.14 7.09
C ILE A 101 -1.04 6.62 7.56
N LEU A 102 -1.05 5.75 8.57
CA LEU A 102 -2.30 5.23 9.13
C LEU A 102 -3.17 6.36 9.69
N GLN A 103 -2.59 7.33 10.41
CA GLN A 103 -3.34 8.47 10.93
C GLN A 103 -3.93 9.34 9.82
N GLN A 104 -3.20 9.59 8.72
CA GLN A 104 -3.72 10.41 7.62
C GLN A 104 -4.84 9.71 6.84
N ILE A 105 -4.75 8.39 6.61
CA ILE A 105 -5.87 7.61 6.04
C ILE A 105 -7.11 7.68 6.95
N ILE A 106 -6.92 7.57 8.27
CA ILE A 106 -8.00 7.68 9.25
C ILE A 106 -8.63 9.09 9.26
N ASN A 107 -7.83 10.12 9.02
CA ASN A 107 -8.25 11.51 8.89
C ASN A 107 -8.71 11.86 7.46
N GLU A 108 -8.91 10.85 6.60
CA GLU A 108 -9.54 10.95 5.28
C GLU A 108 -8.71 11.69 4.21
N TYR A 109 -7.42 11.92 4.49
CA TYR A 109 -6.46 12.42 3.50
C TYR A 109 -6.09 11.36 2.46
N ASP A 110 -5.83 11.84 1.26
CA ASP A 110 -5.34 11.03 0.15
C ASP A 110 -3.86 10.67 0.30
N ILE A 111 -3.48 9.59 -0.38
CA ILE A 111 -2.09 9.24 -0.63
C ILE A 111 -1.74 9.64 -2.06
N ASP A 112 -0.84 10.60 -2.20
CA ASP A 112 -0.38 11.08 -3.50
C ASP A 112 0.94 10.42 -3.88
N ILE A 113 1.01 9.88 -5.09
CA ILE A 113 2.21 9.28 -5.70
C ILE A 113 2.55 10.08 -6.95
N ILE A 114 3.74 10.69 -6.97
CA ILE A 114 4.15 11.65 -7.99
C ILE A 114 5.32 11.06 -8.79
N SER A 115 5.15 10.97 -10.11
CA SER A 115 6.13 10.49 -11.10
C SER A 115 6.82 11.69 -11.78
N GLU A 116 7.35 11.53 -13.00
CA GLU A 116 7.91 12.65 -13.77
C GLU A 116 6.80 13.49 -14.39
N GLU A 117 5.85 12.84 -15.07
CA GLU A 117 4.81 13.51 -15.86
C GLU A 117 3.42 13.38 -15.22
N ASN A 118 3.26 12.45 -14.26
CA ASN A 118 1.98 12.04 -13.71
C ASN A 118 1.89 12.17 -12.17
N SER A 119 0.70 12.50 -11.67
CA SER A 119 0.38 12.53 -10.23
C SER A 119 -0.89 11.72 -9.96
N TYR A 120 -0.77 10.72 -9.09
CA TYR A 120 -1.84 9.78 -8.74
C TYR A 120 -2.30 10.00 -7.31
N SER A 121 -3.57 10.31 -7.10
CA SER A 121 -4.15 10.51 -5.77
C SER A 121 -5.12 9.40 -5.40
N PHE A 122 -4.90 8.77 -4.23
CA PHE A 122 -5.58 7.56 -3.79
C PHE A 122 -6.26 7.73 -2.42
N ASN A 123 -7.59 7.75 -2.40
CA ASN A 123 -8.36 7.80 -1.15
C ASN A 123 -8.63 6.39 -0.58
N PHE A 124 -8.28 6.19 0.70
CA PHE A 124 -8.58 4.96 1.44
C PHE A 124 -9.61 5.16 2.57
N SER A 125 -10.27 6.32 2.67
CA SER A 125 -11.18 6.68 3.77
C SER A 125 -12.35 5.71 3.99
N LYS A 126 -12.86 5.09 2.90
CA LYS A 126 -13.88 4.02 2.97
C LYS A 126 -13.51 2.89 3.92
N TYR A 127 -12.22 2.64 4.13
CA TYR A 127 -11.69 1.58 4.99
C TYR A 127 -11.32 2.04 6.41
N LYS A 128 -11.53 3.32 6.76
CA LYS A 128 -11.07 3.90 8.05
C LYS A 128 -11.53 3.11 9.28
N ASN A 129 -12.74 2.55 9.25
CA ASN A 129 -13.28 1.78 10.36
C ASN A 129 -12.66 0.37 10.48
N ASP A 130 -12.27 -0.24 9.37
CA ASP A 130 -11.66 -1.57 9.35
C ASP A 130 -10.17 -1.49 9.70
N ILE A 131 -9.48 -0.44 9.24
CA ILE A 131 -8.12 -0.09 9.67
C ILE A 131 -8.08 0.06 11.20
N LYS A 132 -8.97 0.88 11.80
CA LYS A 132 -9.06 1.06 13.26
C LYS A 132 -9.27 -0.24 14.05
N LYS A 133 -10.01 -1.20 13.47
CA LYS A 133 -10.28 -2.51 14.09
C LYS A 133 -9.12 -3.49 13.96
N SER A 134 -8.23 -3.30 12.98
CA SER A 134 -7.09 -4.20 12.74
C SER A 134 -6.09 -4.22 13.90
N ASP A 135 -5.51 -5.38 14.17
CA ASP A 135 -4.51 -5.52 15.24
C ASP A 135 -3.17 -4.86 14.86
N PHE A 136 -2.85 -4.81 13.56
CA PHE A 136 -1.72 -4.04 13.03
C PHE A 136 -1.82 -2.55 13.40
N TYR A 137 -2.98 -1.91 13.17
CA TYR A 137 -3.19 -0.51 13.55
C TYR A 137 -3.03 -0.30 15.06
N LYS A 138 -3.66 -1.14 15.89
CA LYS A 138 -3.55 -1.05 17.36
C LYS A 138 -2.08 -1.13 17.81
N LYS A 139 -1.31 -2.06 17.25
CA LYS A 139 0.12 -2.25 17.53
C LYS A 139 0.98 -1.03 17.13
N ILE A 140 0.74 -0.44 15.96
CA ILE A 140 1.51 0.73 15.49
C ILE A 140 1.19 1.99 16.32
N MET A 141 -0.04 2.12 16.80
CA MET A 141 -0.47 3.31 17.54
C MET A 141 0.06 3.36 18.99
N GLN A 142 0.34 2.21 19.61
CA GLN A 142 1.03 2.08 20.91
C GLN A 142 2.46 2.65 20.84
#